data_AF-A0A4Y2RKT8-F1
#
_entry.id   AF-A0A4Y2RKT8-F1
#
_cell.length_a   1.000
_cell.length_b   1.000
_cell.length_c   1.000
_cell.angle_alpha   90.00
_cell.angle_beta   90.00
_cell.angle_gamma   90.00
#
_symmetry.space_group_name_H-M   'P 1'
#
loop_
_entity.id
_entity.type
_entity.pdbx_description
1 polymer ?
#
loop_
_entity_poly.entity_id
_entity_poly.type
_entity_poly.pdbx_seq_one_letter_code
_entity_poly.pdbx_strand_id
1 'polypeptide(L)'
;CNFQKPAVDDWVSGIDAMKAALELEKTVNQALLDLHAIATNHNDAQMCDFLESEYLKEQVEAIKELSGYVTNLQRVGTGLGEYMFDKETLHGEDD
;
A
#
# COMPACT_ATOMS: atom_id res chain seq x y z
N CYS A 1 -4.78 25.78 4.40
CA CYS A 1 -4.40 24.45 3.90
C CYS A 1 -5.21 23.40 4.64
N ASN A 2 -6.00 22.58 3.95
CA ASN A 2 -6.90 21.59 4.56
C ASN A 2 -6.25 20.20 4.54
N PHE A 3 -5.14 20.04 5.26
CA PHE A 3 -4.49 18.75 5.40
C PHE A 3 -4.90 18.15 6.74
N GLN A 4 -5.58 17.00 6.69
CA GLN A 4 -5.88 16.26 7.90
C GLN A 4 -4.62 15.53 8.36
N LYS A 5 -4.41 15.50 9.68
CA LYS A 5 -3.33 14.70 10.26
C LYS A 5 -3.60 13.20 10.04
N PRO A 6 -2.57 12.36 10.02
CA PRO A 6 -2.75 10.90 10.03
C PRO A 6 -3.67 10.45 11.17
N ALA A 7 -4.44 9.38 10.93
CA ALA A 7 -5.33 8.82 11.94
C ALA A 7 -4.57 8.11 13.07
N VAL A 8 -3.35 7.65 12.80
CA VAL A 8 -2.47 6.95 13.73
C VAL A 8 -1.14 7.67 13.77
N ASP A 9 -0.73 8.04 14.98
CA ASP A 9 0.51 8.78 15.24
C ASP A 9 1.64 7.84 15.74
N ASP A 10 1.29 6.67 16.31
CA ASP A 10 2.23 5.65 16.83
C ASP A 10 1.85 4.23 16.37
N TRP A 11 2.82 3.48 15.84
CA TRP A 11 2.65 2.08 15.44
C TRP A 11 3.29 1.14 16.46
N VAL A 12 2.48 0.24 17.04
CA VAL A 12 2.90 -0.65 18.13
C VAL A 12 3.85 -1.77 17.65
N SER A 13 3.74 -2.16 16.39
CA SER A 13 4.59 -3.19 15.76
C SER A 13 4.66 -3.01 14.24
N GLY A 14 5.67 -3.59 13.61
CA GLY A 14 5.82 -3.59 12.16
C GLY A 14 4.66 -4.27 11.44
N ILE A 15 4.04 -5.31 12.04
CA ILE A 15 2.84 -5.92 11.46
C ILE A 15 1.64 -4.98 11.49
N ASP A 16 1.49 -4.18 12.55
CA ASP A 16 0.40 -3.19 12.64
C ASP A 16 0.61 -2.07 11.61
N ALA A 17 1.85 -1.61 11.45
CA ALA A 17 2.22 -0.63 10.42
C ALA A 17 1.94 -1.16 9.00
N MET A 18 2.38 -2.38 8.67
CA MET A 18 2.17 -2.98 7.35
C MET A 18 0.69 -3.25 7.06
N LYS A 19 -0.11 -3.64 8.07
CA LYS A 19 -1.56 -3.80 7.91
C LYS A 19 -2.24 -2.47 7.63
N ALA A 20 -1.85 -1.41 8.33
CA ALA A 20 -2.43 -0.10 8.10
C ALA A 20 -2.03 0.48 6.74
N ALA A 21 -0.79 0.29 6.31
CA ALA A 21 -0.36 0.62 4.95
C ALA A 21 -1.18 -0.15 3.92
N LEU A 22 -1.38 -1.47 4.10
CA LEU A 22 -2.18 -2.28 3.19
C LEU A 22 -3.63 -1.79 3.07
N GLU A 23 -4.27 -1.43 4.18
CA GLU A 23 -5.64 -0.89 4.15
C GLU A 23 -5.70 0.51 3.54
N LEU A 24 -4.66 1.33 3.74
CA LEU A 24 -4.54 2.63 3.07
C LEU A 24 -4.44 2.43 1.55
N GLU A 25 -3.56 1.54 1.08
CA GLU A 25 -3.39 1.29 -0.36
C GLU A 25 -4.64 0.72 -1.03
N LYS A 26 -5.38 -0.15 -0.33
CA LYS A 26 -6.69 -0.61 -0.81
C LYS A 26 -7.70 0.53 -0.92
N THR A 27 -7.70 1.44 0.05
CA THR A 27 -8.59 2.61 0.06
C THR A 27 -8.26 3.56 -1.10
N VAL A 28 -6.98 3.83 -1.34
CA VAL A 28 -6.51 4.65 -2.47
C VAL A 28 -6.85 3.97 -3.80
N ASN A 29 -6.60 2.67 -3.92
CA ASN A 29 -6.96 1.91 -5.13
C ASN A 29 -8.47 1.95 -5.41
N GLN A 30 -9.32 1.83 -4.39
CA GLN A 30 -10.76 1.97 -4.58
C GLN A 30 -11.14 3.38 -5.06
N ALA A 31 -10.54 4.43 -4.48
CA ALA A 31 -10.78 5.80 -4.93
C ALA A 31 -10.33 6.03 -6.39
N LEU A 32 -9.24 5.38 -6.83
CA LEU A 32 -8.77 5.43 -8.21
C LEU A 32 -9.72 4.68 -9.16
N LEU A 33 -10.25 3.52 -8.75
CA LEU A 33 -11.26 2.78 -9.51
C LEU A 33 -12.56 3.58 -9.64
N ASP A 34 -12.99 4.25 -8.58
CA ASP A 34 -14.17 5.13 -8.62
C ASP A 34 -13.95 6.32 -9.55
N LEU A 35 -12.75 6.91 -9.54
CA LEU A 35 -12.36 7.98 -10.46
C LEU A 35 -12.32 7.50 -11.92
N HIS A 36 -11.79 6.29 -12.15
CA HIS A 36 -11.78 5.65 -13.48
C HIS A 36 -13.21 5.40 -14.00
N ALA A 37 -14.12 4.96 -13.14
CA ALA A 37 -15.53 4.80 -13.49
C ALA A 37 -16.18 6.13 -13.86
N ILE A 38 -15.86 7.23 -13.17
CA ILE A 38 -16.34 8.57 -13.52
C ILE A 38 -15.82 8.99 -14.90
N ALA A 39 -14.52 8.83 -15.15
CA ALA A 39 -13.90 9.14 -16.45
C ALA A 39 -14.55 8.32 -17.59
N THR A 40 -14.76 7.03 -17.35
CA THR A 40 -15.45 6.13 -18.29
C THR A 40 -16.87 6.61 -18.58
N ASN A 41 -17.66 6.98 -17.56
CA ASN A 41 -19.02 7.49 -17.72
C ASN A 41 -19.06 8.81 -18.51
N HIS A 42 -17.99 9.58 -18.47
CA HIS A 42 -17.84 10.84 -19.22
C HIS A 42 -17.19 10.65 -20.60
N ASN A 43 -16.86 9.40 -20.99
CA ASN A 43 -16.15 9.05 -22.22
C ASN A 43 -14.77 9.73 -22.35
N ASP A 44 -14.09 9.98 -21.23
CA ASP A 44 -12.74 10.54 -21.22
C ASP A 44 -11.70 9.43 -21.33
N ALA A 45 -11.42 9.01 -22.57
CA ALA A 45 -10.48 7.93 -22.85
C ALA A 45 -9.05 8.24 -22.40
N GLN A 46 -8.64 9.52 -22.42
CA GLN A 46 -7.29 9.91 -22.02
C GLN A 46 -7.12 9.78 -20.50
N MET A 47 -8.12 10.20 -19.73
CA MET A 47 -8.08 10.06 -18.28
C MET A 47 -8.08 8.59 -17.84
N CYS A 48 -8.86 7.73 -18.51
CA CYS A 48 -8.83 6.29 -18.25
C CYS A 48 -7.45 5.69 -18.49
N ASP A 49 -6.84 5.98 -19.64
CA ASP A 49 -5.49 5.49 -20.01
C ASP A 49 -4.43 5.96 -19.00
N PHE A 50 -4.49 7.22 -18.57
CA PHE A 50 -3.60 7.78 -17.55
C PHE A 50 -3.74 7.05 -16.19
N LEU A 51 -4.97 6.80 -15.73
CA LEU A 51 -5.19 6.08 -14.47
C LEU A 51 -4.71 4.63 -14.54
N GLU A 52 -4.93 3.96 -15.67
CA GLU A 52 -4.52 2.57 -15.89
C GLU A 52 -3.00 2.41 -15.95
N SER A 53 -2.33 3.27 -16.71
CA SER A 53 -0.89 3.18 -16.98
C SER A 53 -0.03 3.64 -15.81
N GLU A 54 -0.40 4.73 -15.15
CA GLU A 54 0.44 5.38 -14.14
C GLU A 54 0.09 5.00 -12.69
N TYR A 55 -1.14 4.57 -12.40
CA TYR A 55 -1.59 4.38 -11.00
C TYR A 55 -2.10 2.98 -10.69
N LEU A 56 -3.10 2.50 -11.43
CA LEU A 56 -3.83 1.27 -11.06
C LEU A 56 -2.91 0.04 -11.06
N LYS A 57 -1.94 -0.02 -11.98
CA LYS A 57 -0.95 -1.10 -12.00
C LYS A 57 -0.06 -1.08 -10.75
N GLU A 58 0.47 0.09 -10.39
CA GLU A 58 1.34 0.26 -9.22
C GLU A 58 0.60 -0.08 -7.93
N GLN A 59 -0.67 0.32 -7.80
CA GLN A 59 -1.50 -0.03 -6.64
C GLN A 59 -1.65 -1.55 -6.47
N VAL A 60 -1.89 -2.30 -7.55
CA VAL A 60 -2.03 -3.77 -7.47
C VAL A 60 -0.72 -4.43 -7.03
N GLU A 61 0.41 -3.93 -7.52
CA GLU A 61 1.74 -4.41 -7.14
C GLU A 61 2.04 -4.11 -5.67
N ALA A 62 1.80 -2.87 -5.21
CA ALA A 62 1.98 -2.45 -3.83
C ALA A 62 1.08 -3.22 -2.85
N ILE A 63 -0.21 -3.42 -3.18
CA ILE A 63 -1.14 -4.20 -2.36
C ILE A 63 -0.65 -5.64 -2.21
N LYS A 64 -0.11 -6.24 -3.29
CA LYS A 64 0.42 -7.60 -3.26
C LYS A 64 1.67 -7.69 -2.39
N GLU A 65 2.59 -6.75 -2.54
CA GLU A 65 3.82 -6.67 -1.75
C GLU A 65 3.52 -6.54 -0.25
N LEU A 66 2.69 -5.56 0.12
CA LEU A 66 2.27 -5.34 1.51
C LEU A 66 1.52 -6.55 2.09
N SER A 67 0.68 -7.22 1.29
CA SER A 67 0.03 -8.47 1.70
C SER A 67 1.05 -9.58 1.99
N GLY A 68 2.11 -9.66 1.19
CA GLY A 68 3.25 -10.56 1.41
C GLY A 68 3.99 -10.23 2.71
N TYR A 69 4.25 -8.95 2.98
CA TYR A 69 4.87 -8.48 4.21
C TYR A 69 4.06 -8.83 5.45
N VAL A 70 2.75 -8.55 5.44
CA VAL A 70 1.84 -8.92 6.54
C VAL A 70 1.88 -10.43 6.79
N THR A 71 1.82 -11.23 5.73
CA THR A 71 1.86 -12.70 5.84
C THR A 71 3.18 -13.19 6.43
N ASN A 72 4.31 -12.63 5.99
CA ASN A 72 5.63 -12.99 6.49
C ASN A 72 5.82 -12.57 7.94
N LEU A 73 5.48 -11.33 8.30
CA LEU A 73 5.53 -10.83 9.68
C LEU A 73 4.69 -11.68 10.63
N GLN A 74 3.49 -12.09 10.19
CA GLN A 74 2.62 -12.97 10.98
C GLN A 74 3.23 -14.37 11.19
N ARG A 75 4.00 -14.86 10.21
CA ARG A 75 4.67 -16.17 10.27
C ARG A 75 5.90 -16.15 11.17
N VAL A 76 6.73 -15.10 11.10
CA VAL A 76 7.98 -15.01 11.85
C VAL A 76 7.77 -14.56 13.30
N GLY A 77 6.66 -13.86 13.58
CA GLY A 77 6.31 -13.38 14.91
C GLY A 77 7.16 -12.18 15.36
N THR A 78 6.86 -11.66 16.55
CA THR A 78 7.46 -10.45 17.11
C THR A 78 8.90 -10.66 17.62
N GLY A 79 9.67 -9.59 17.76
CA GLY A 79 11.00 -9.63 18.36
C GLY A 79 12.07 -10.09 17.36
N LEU A 80 12.63 -11.29 17.54
CA LEU A 80 13.66 -11.79 16.62
C LEU A 80 13.12 -12.01 15.20
N GLY A 81 11.86 -12.47 15.07
CA GLY A 81 11.24 -12.68 13.76
C GLY A 81 11.11 -11.37 12.97
N GLU A 82 10.65 -10.32 13.63
CA GLU A 82 10.54 -8.97 13.07
C GLU A 82 11.90 -8.38 12.71
N TYR A 83 12.92 -8.55 13.56
CA TYR A 83 14.30 -8.15 13.26
C TYR A 83 14.86 -8.88 12.02
N MET A 84 14.61 -10.18 11.89
CA MET A 84 15.06 -10.94 10.72
C MET A 84 14.26 -10.56 9.47
N PHE A 85 12.97 -10.25 9.59
CA PHE A 85 12.16 -9.75 8.48
C PHE A 85 12.69 -8.41 7.97
N ASP A 86 13.00 -7.49 8.88
CA ASP A 86 13.66 -6.23 8.55
C ASP A 86 14.96 -6.52 7.78
N LYS A 87 15.86 -7.32 8.34
CA LYS A 87 17.16 -7.70 7.77
C LYS A 87 17.10 -8.33 6.38
N GLU A 88 16.21 -9.30 6.17
CA GLU A 88 16.23 -10.14 4.96
C GLU A 88 15.24 -9.69 3.87
N THR A 89 14.26 -8.86 4.22
CA THR A 89 13.17 -8.49 3.30
C THR A 89 13.07 -6.99 3.03
N LEU A 90 13.27 -6.15 4.05
CA LEU A 90 13.11 -4.69 3.90
C LEU A 90 14.41 -3.97 3.55
N HIS A 91 15.58 -4.59 3.76
CA HIS A 91 16.84 -3.99 3.30
C HIS A 91 16.91 -4.04 1.77
N GLY A 92 16.62 -2.89 1.16
CA GLY A 92 17.33 -2.46 -0.04
C GLY A 92 18.72 -2.01 0.37
N GLU A 93 19.75 -2.65 -0.19
CA GLU A 93 21.14 -2.19 -0.28
C GLU A 93 21.75 -1.66 1.03
N ASP A 94 22.23 -2.56 1.90
CA ASP A 94 23.36 -2.22 2.78
C ASP A 94 24.61 -2.00 1.88
N ASP A 95 25.00 -0.73 1.70
CA ASP A 95 26.29 -0.17 1.20
C ASP A 95 26.93 -0.69 -0.11
#